data_AF-A0A846HES1-F1
#
_entry.id   AF-A0A846HES1-F1
#
_cell.length_a   1.000
_cell.length_b   1.000
_cell.length_c   1.000
_cell.angle_alpha   90.00
_cell.angle_beta   90.00
_cell.angle_gamma   90.00
#
_symmetry.space_group_name_H-M   'P 1'
#
loop_
_entity.id
_entity.type
_entity.pdbx_description
1 polymer ?
#
loop_
_entity_poly.entity_id
_entity_poly.type
_entity_poly.pdbx_seq_one_letter_code
_entity_poly.pdbx_strand_id
1 'polypeptide(L)'
;METNRRGAEGAERRELGEDMYRLTGEVIGAAIEVHRLLGPGFLEEVYHKALKVEFEMRGIPHKSKHPVAVNYKGRPIGEGQLDFLVGDVLIIRPLA
;
A
#
# COMPACT_ATOMS: atom_id res chain seq x y z
N MET A 1 -43.24 -2.32 14.93
CA MET A 1 -43.14 -2.90 13.58
C MET A 1 -41.68 -2.84 13.18
N GLU A 2 -41.01 -3.99 13.23
CA GLU A 2 -39.68 -4.19 12.66
C GLU A 2 -39.75 -4.07 11.14
N THR A 3 -38.73 -3.46 10.54
CA THR A 3 -38.32 -3.82 9.18
C THR A 3 -36.87 -4.27 9.23
N ASN A 4 -36.73 -5.60 9.32
CA ASN A 4 -35.50 -6.34 9.12
C ASN A 4 -35.03 -6.18 7.66
N ARG A 5 -33.91 -5.47 7.45
CA ARG A 5 -33.10 -5.55 6.23
C ARG A 5 -31.69 -5.99 6.60
N ARG A 6 -31.56 -7.20 7.16
CA ARG A 6 -30.28 -7.92 7.19
C ARG A 6 -30.18 -8.77 5.93
N GLY A 7 -29.52 -8.24 4.91
CA GLY A 7 -29.35 -8.96 3.65
C GLY A 7 -28.45 -8.24 2.66
N ALA A 8 -27.25 -7.82 3.08
CA ALA A 8 -26.21 -7.34 2.15
C ALA A 8 -24.76 -7.38 2.72
N GLU A 9 -24.51 -7.84 3.95
CA GLU A 9 -23.20 -7.65 4.61
C GLU A 9 -22.14 -8.73 4.30
N GLY A 10 -22.49 -9.74 3.50
CA GLY A 10 -21.62 -10.91 3.25
C GLY A 10 -20.85 -10.90 1.92
N ALA A 11 -21.25 -10.08 0.96
CA ALA A 11 -20.64 -10.04 -0.38
C ALA A 11 -19.42 -9.10 -0.42
N GLU A 12 -19.52 -7.90 0.15
CA GLU A 12 -18.44 -6.90 0.16
C GLU A 12 -17.15 -7.40 0.87
N ARG A 13 -17.29 -8.17 1.96
CA ARG A 13 -16.12 -8.72 2.67
C ARG A 13 -15.33 -9.77 1.87
N ARG A 14 -15.96 -10.44 0.90
CA ARG A 14 -15.29 -11.47 0.08
C ARG A 14 -14.59 -10.85 -1.13
N GLU A 15 -15.21 -9.88 -1.79
CA GLU A 15 -14.62 -9.16 -2.95
C GLU A 15 -13.36 -8.37 -2.56
N LEU A 16 -13.37 -7.71 -1.39
CA LEU A 16 -12.17 -7.05 -0.84
C LEU A 16 -10.97 -8.00 -0.71
N GLY A 17 -11.21 -9.29 -0.46
CA GLY A 17 -10.14 -10.28 -0.28
C GLY A 17 -9.40 -10.61 -1.57
N GLU A 18 -10.12 -10.82 -2.67
CA GLU A 18 -9.52 -11.19 -3.95
C GLU A 18 -8.78 -10.02 -4.61
N ASP A 19 -9.39 -8.83 -4.61
CA ASP A 19 -8.75 -7.63 -5.18
C ASP A 19 -7.53 -7.20 -4.36
N MET A 20 -7.59 -7.30 -3.03
CA MET A 20 -6.41 -7.06 -2.18
C MET A 20 -5.30 -8.08 -2.43
N TYR A 21 -5.64 -9.36 -2.65
CA TYR A 21 -4.65 -10.39 -2.96
C TYR A 21 -3.98 -10.12 -4.32
N ARG A 22 -4.76 -9.71 -5.33
CA ARG A 22 -4.25 -9.30 -6.65
C ARG A 22 -3.31 -8.10 -6.54
N LEU A 23 -3.74 -7.03 -5.86
CA LEU A 23 -2.94 -5.82 -5.66
C LEU A 23 -1.62 -6.13 -4.93
N THR A 24 -1.69 -6.98 -3.90
CA THR A 24 -0.50 -7.42 -3.16
C THR A 24 0.48 -8.16 -4.07
N GLY A 25 -0.03 -9.05 -4.94
CA GLY A 25 0.78 -9.75 -5.93
C GLY A 25 1.48 -8.81 -6.92
N GLU A 26 0.76 -7.80 -7.43
CA GLU A 26 1.32 -6.79 -8.33
C GLU A 26 2.44 -5.98 -7.68
N VAL A 27 2.23 -5.55 -6.44
CA VAL A 27 3.21 -4.79 -5.65
C VAL A 27 4.45 -5.62 -5.34
N ILE A 28 4.29 -6.87 -4.93
CA ILE A 28 5.42 -7.79 -4.70
C ILE A 28 6.18 -8.00 -6.01
N GLY A 29 5.48 -8.20 -7.13
CA GLY A 29 6.09 -8.35 -8.44
C GLY A 29 6.93 -7.13 -8.85
N ALA A 30 6.45 -5.92 -8.58
CA ALA A 30 7.19 -4.68 -8.81
C ALA A 30 8.45 -4.58 -7.93
N ALA A 31 8.33 -4.90 -6.64
CA ALA A 31 9.47 -4.90 -5.71
C ALA A 31 10.54 -5.92 -6.10
N ILE A 32 10.13 -7.12 -6.56
CA ILE A 32 11.03 -8.15 -7.08
C ILE A 32 11.79 -7.63 -8.31
N GLU A 33 11.10 -6.98 -9.26
CA GLU A 33 11.75 -6.44 -10.46
C GLU A 33 12.81 -5.40 -10.10
N VAL A 34 12.46 -4.45 -9.23
CA VAL A 34 13.39 -3.44 -8.72
C VAL A 34 14.61 -4.09 -8.07
N HIS A 35 14.41 -5.08 -7.20
CA HIS A 35 15.51 -5.77 -6.54
C HIS A 35 16.37 -6.59 -7.51
N ARG A 36 15.77 -7.20 -8.54
CA ARG A 36 16.50 -7.94 -9.58
C ARG A 36 17.38 -7.04 -10.43
N LEU A 37 16.92 -5.83 -10.74
CA LEU A 37 17.65 -4.88 -11.59
C LEU A 37 18.71 -4.10 -10.81
N LEU A 38 18.40 -3.64 -9.59
CA LEU A 38 19.34 -2.86 -8.79
C LEU A 38 20.30 -3.73 -7.98
N GLY A 39 19.87 -4.91 -7.54
CA GLY A 39 20.59 -5.70 -6.55
C GLY A 39 20.72 -4.98 -5.20
N PRO A 40 21.41 -5.58 -4.22
CA PRO A 40 21.71 -4.96 -2.94
C PRO A 40 22.79 -3.88 -3.04
N GLY A 41 22.83 -2.95 -2.07
CA GLY A 41 23.96 -2.02 -1.88
C GLY A 41 23.64 -0.54 -2.05
N PHE A 42 22.39 -0.19 -2.38
CA PHE A 42 21.94 1.21 -2.46
C PHE A 42 21.23 1.66 -1.18
N LEU A 43 21.08 2.98 -1.02
CA LEU A 43 20.28 3.57 0.05
C LEU A 43 18.78 3.36 -0.20
N GLU A 44 17.99 3.34 0.88
CA GLU A 44 16.52 3.21 0.83
C GLU A 44 15.87 4.19 -0.18
N GLU A 45 16.40 5.41 -0.29
CA GLU A 45 15.89 6.43 -1.21
C GLU A 45 15.98 6.00 -2.69
N VAL A 46 17.00 5.22 -3.06
CA VAL A 46 17.16 4.72 -4.44
C VAL A 46 16.08 3.69 -4.73
N TYR A 47 15.84 2.75 -3.81
CA TYR A 47 14.76 1.77 -3.95
C TYR A 47 13.39 2.43 -3.95
N HIS A 48 13.17 3.46 -3.12
CA HIS A 48 11.94 4.24 -3.15
C HIS A 48 11.70 4.83 -4.54
N LYS A 49 12.71 5.50 -5.13
CA LYS A 49 12.59 6.10 -6.46
C LYS A 49 12.34 5.05 -7.54
N ALA A 50 13.07 3.93 -7.50
CA ALA A 50 12.91 2.86 -8.47
C ALA A 50 11.52 2.20 -8.38
N LEU A 51 11.04 1.93 -7.16
CA LEU A 51 9.72 1.35 -6.96
C LEU A 51 8.59 2.31 -7.38
N LYS A 52 8.77 3.62 -7.18
CA LYS A 52 7.85 4.62 -7.72
C LYS A 52 7.75 4.54 -9.24
N VAL A 53 8.90 4.50 -9.93
CA VAL A 53 8.94 4.37 -11.40
C VAL A 53 8.28 3.06 -11.85
N GLU A 54 8.57 1.96 -11.18
CA GLU A 54 7.98 0.66 -11.52
C GLU A 54 6.45 0.65 -11.34
N PHE A 55 5.94 1.27 -10.26
CA PHE A 55 4.50 1.43 -10.07
C PHE A 55 3.86 2.31 -11.15
N GLU A 56 4.50 3.42 -11.54
CA GLU A 56 4.05 4.27 -12.64
C GLU A 56 4.00 3.48 -13.96
N MET A 57 5.03 2.70 -14.28
CA MET A 57 5.10 1.88 -15.49
C MET A 57 4.05 0.76 -15.53
N ARG A 58 3.74 0.16 -14.38
CA ARG A 58 2.72 -0.89 -14.25
C ARG A 58 1.30 -0.36 -14.08
N GLY A 59 1.13 0.95 -13.94
CA GLY A 59 -0.18 1.56 -13.67
C GLY A 59 -0.75 1.22 -12.29
N ILE A 60 0.11 0.90 -11.32
CA ILE A 60 -0.31 0.56 -9.96
C ILE A 60 -0.68 1.86 -9.21
N PRO A 61 -1.93 2.02 -8.74
CA PRO A 61 -2.38 3.25 -8.09
C PRO A 61 -1.69 3.41 -6.73
N HIS A 62 -0.93 4.49 -6.56
CA HIS A 62 -0.17 4.71 -5.33
C HIS A 62 -0.05 6.20 -4.98
N LYS A 63 0.14 6.46 -3.69
CA LYS A 63 0.53 7.75 -3.13
C LYS A 63 1.91 7.59 -2.51
N SER A 64 2.91 8.21 -3.12
CA SER A 64 4.27 8.27 -2.57
C SER A 64 4.34 9.35 -1.49
N LYS A 65 5.06 9.07 -0.40
CA LYS A 65 5.37 10.06 0.64
C LYS A 65 4.09 10.71 1.21
N HIS A 66 3.09 9.88 1.48
CA HIS A 66 1.76 10.31 1.93
C HIS A 66 1.77 10.75 3.40
N PRO A 67 1.39 11.99 3.73
CA PRO A 67 1.36 12.47 5.11
C PRO A 67 0.23 11.81 5.90
N VAL A 68 0.48 11.47 7.16
CA VAL A 68 -0.49 10.87 8.07
C VAL A 68 -0.39 11.49 9.45
N ALA A 69 -1.53 11.80 10.06
CA ALA A 69 -1.55 12.23 11.46
C ALA A 69 -1.29 11.03 12.38
N VAL A 70 -0.39 11.19 13.36
CA VAL A 70 0.00 10.10 14.26
C VAL A 70 -0.50 10.37 15.66
N ASN A 71 -1.28 9.43 16.17
CA ASN A 71 -1.75 9.42 17.55
C ASN A 71 -1.13 8.24 18.31
N TYR A 72 -0.52 8.51 19.45
CA TYR A 72 0.03 7.49 20.33
C TYR A 72 -0.68 7.54 21.69
N LYS A 73 -1.35 6.44 22.07
CA LYS A 73 -2.14 6.35 23.31
C LYS A 73 -3.14 7.50 23.47
N GLY A 74 -3.85 7.83 22.39
CA GLY A 74 -4.85 8.90 22.36
C GLY A 74 -4.28 10.32 22.40
N ARG A 75 -2.95 10.48 22.33
CA ARG A 75 -2.28 11.78 22.27
C ARG A 75 -1.76 12.04 20.86
N PRO A 76 -2.02 13.21 20.26
CA PRO A 76 -1.38 13.59 19.01
C PRO A 76 0.12 13.75 19.24
N ILE A 77 0.94 13.07 18.43
CA ILE A 77 2.39 13.18 18.49
C ILE A 77 2.98 13.87 17.25
N GLY A 78 2.14 14.31 16.33
CA GLY A 78 2.50 15.05 15.13
C GLY A 78 2.10 14.34 13.85
N GLU A 79 2.84 14.61 12.78
CA GLU A 79 2.63 14.04 11.45
C GLU A 79 3.77 13.07 11.11
N GLY A 80 3.42 11.96 10.49
CA GLY A 80 4.34 11.01 9.89
C GLY A 80 4.15 10.96 8.37
N GLN A 81 4.98 10.19 7.70
CA GLN A 81 4.91 10.02 6.26
C GLN A 81 5.07 8.56 5.90
N LEU A 82 4.10 8.02 5.17
CA LEU A 82 4.18 6.68 4.59
C LEU A 82 5.02 6.74 3.32
N ASP A 83 5.89 5.75 3.12
CA ASP A 83 6.67 5.66 1.87
C ASP A 83 5.73 5.47 0.68
N PHE A 84 4.85 4.46 0.74
CA PHE A 84 3.77 4.29 -0.22
C PHE A 84 2.46 3.87 0.46
N LEU A 85 1.36 4.48 0.00
CA LEU A 85 0.00 3.99 0.20
C LEU A 85 -0.55 3.56 -1.17
N VAL A 86 -0.75 2.27 -1.35
CA VAL A 86 -1.14 1.63 -2.62
C VAL A 86 -2.60 1.22 -2.55
N GLY A 87 -3.38 1.60 -3.56
CA GLY A 87 -4.82 1.31 -3.66
C GLY A 87 -5.65 1.76 -2.45
N ASP A 88 -5.15 2.73 -1.67
CA ASP A 88 -5.75 3.20 -0.41
C ASP A 88 -5.92 2.12 0.69
N VAL A 89 -5.31 0.95 0.53
CA VAL A 89 -5.47 -0.20 1.45
C VAL A 89 -4.15 -0.84 1.89
N LEU A 90 -3.07 -0.64 1.13
CA LEU A 90 -1.79 -1.31 1.37
C LEU A 90 -0.67 -0.30 1.63
N ILE A 91 0.06 -0.46 2.73
CA ILE A 91 1.22 0.38 3.07
C ILE A 91 2.49 -0.39 2.74
N ILE A 92 3.41 0.24 2.00
CA ILE A 92 4.69 -0.36 1.64
C ILE A 92 5.83 0.55 2.11
N ARG A 93 6.85 -0.08 2.69
CA ARG A 93 8.12 0.54 3.04
C ARG A 93 9.26 -0.24 2.38
N PRO A 94 9.96 0.35 1.39
CA PRO A 94 11.18 -0.25 0.87
C PRO A 94 12.27 -0.16 1.94
N LEU A 95 12.86 -1.31 2.26
CA LEU A 95 14.05 -1.41 3.10
C LEU A 95 15.18 -1.91 2.20
N ALA A 96 16.36 -1.32 2.36
CA ALA A 96 17.58 -1.71 1.65
C ALA A 96 18.16 -3.01 2.19
#